data_AF-A0A5S9M9R4-F1
#
_entry.id   AF-A0A5S9M9R4-F1
#
_cell.length_a   1.000
_cell.length_b   1.000
_cell.length_c   1.000
_cell.angle_alpha   90.00
_cell.angle_beta   90.00
_cell.angle_gamma   90.00
#
_symmetry.space_group_name_H-M   'P 1'
#
loop_
_entity.id
_entity.type
_entity.pdbx_description
1 polymer ?
#
loop_
_entity_poly.entity_id
_entity_poly.type
_entity_poly.pdbx_seq_one_letter_code
_entity_poly.pdbx_strand_id
1 'polypeptide(L)' 'MIDTVSLTIQDAQLPASFDQFKIAQFSDVHLSDTFAAKNLEAIVQKINAASPDLIVFTGDLVDFQASSEEHEKKRRLI' A
#
# COMPACT_ATOMS: atom_id res chain seq x y z
N MET A 1 -10.10 8.29 -7.76
CA MET A 1 -8.85 9.06 -7.95
C MET A 1 -8.03 8.84 -6.69
N ILE A 2 -6.76 8.45 -6.80
CA ILE A 2 -5.89 8.30 -5.63
C ILE A 2 -5.39 9.70 -5.27
N ASP A 3 -5.62 10.13 -4.04
CA ASP A 3 -5.12 11.42 -3.56
C ASP A 3 -3.79 11.26 -2.83
N THR A 4 -3.00 12.31 -2.81
CA THR A 4 -1.71 12.34 -2.13
C THR A 4 -1.71 13.50 -1.16
N VAL A 5 -1.42 13.20 0.11
CA VAL A 5 -1.29 14.20 1.17
C VAL A 5 0.19 14.25 1.56
N SER A 6 0.74 15.46 1.67
CA SER A 6 2.11 15.70 2.13
C SER A 6 2.07 16.40 3.48
N LEU A 7 2.79 15.85 4.45
CA LEU A 7 2.93 16.41 5.79
C LEU A 7 4.41 16.57 6.11
N THR A 8 4.77 17.72 6.66
CA THR A 8 6.11 17.97 7.19
C THR A 8 6.07 17.86 8.70
N ILE A 9 6.87 16.95 9.25
CA ILE A 9 7.02 16.77 10.70
C ILE A 9 8.33 17.44 11.11
N GLN A 10 8.26 18.29 12.13
CA GLN A 10 9.42 18.94 12.72
C GLN A 10 9.43 18.65 14.21
N ASP A 11 10.53 18.08 14.70
CA ASP A 11 10.69 17.74 16.11
C ASP A 11 12.18 17.85 16.48
N ALA A 12 12.47 18.53 17.59
CA ALA A 12 13.84 18.74 18.07
C ALA A 12 14.50 17.46 18.59
N GLN A 13 13.73 16.40 18.84
CA GLN A 13 14.19 15.09 19.27
C GLN A 13 14.55 14.17 18.10
N LEU A 14 14.20 14.55 16.86
CA LEU A 14 14.57 13.75 15.69
C LEU A 14 16.08 13.84 15.42
N PRO A 15 16.75 12.73 15.10
CA PRO A 15 18.15 12.75 14.69
C PRO A 15 18.36 13.59 13.43
N ALA A 16 19.53 14.23 13.29
CA ALA A 16 19.88 15.04 12.13
C ALA A 16 19.81 14.26 10.79
N SER A 17 19.93 12.94 10.81
CA SER A 17 19.75 12.08 9.62
C SER A 17 18.33 12.08 9.06
N PHE A 18 17.34 12.56 9.82
CA PHE A 18 15.96 12.73 9.37
C PHE A 18 15.71 14.09 8.73
N ASP A 19 16.70 14.98 8.67
CA ASP A 19 16.56 16.24 7.95
C ASP A 19 16.29 15.95 6.46
N GLN A 20 15.17 16.50 5.96
CA GLN A 20 14.66 16.26 4.61
C GLN A 20 14.38 14.79 4.25
N PHE A 21 14.37 13.88 5.23
CA PHE A 21 14.09 12.46 5.03
C PHE A 21 12.61 12.26 4.69
N LYS A 22 12.34 11.62 3.57
CA LYS A 22 10.99 11.44 3.03
C LYS A 22 10.54 10.00 3.17
N ILE A 23 9.36 9.83 3.77
CA ILE A 23 8.68 8.55 3.88
C ILE A 23 7.44 8.58 2.98
N ALA A 24 7.36 7.67 2.02
CA ALA A 24 6.13 7.41 1.30
C ALA A 24 5.37 6.27 2.00
N GLN A 25 4.19 6.58 2.54
CA GLN A 25 3.32 5.58 3.14
C GLN A 25 2.09 5.35 2.26
N PHE A 26 1.73 4.08 2.05
CA PHE A 26 0.45 3.69 1.46
C PHE A 26 -0.09 2.41 2.13
N SER A 27 -1.39 2.15 1.97
CA SER A 27 -2.11 1.06 2.64
C SER A 27 -3.33 0.65 1.83
N ASP A 28 -3.91 -0.50 2.15
CA ASP A 28 -5.25 -0.96 1.75
C ASP A 28 -5.50 -0.86 0.24
N VAL A 29 -4.55 -1.40 -0.52
CA VAL A 29 -4.62 -1.42 -1.98
C VAL A 29 -5.66 -2.43 -2.46
N HIS A 30 -5.84 -3.55 -1.73
CA HIS A 30 -6.81 -4.60 -2.04
C HIS A 30 -6.75 -5.08 -3.50
N LEU A 31 -5.53 -5.41 -3.98
CA LEU A 31 -5.31 -5.95 -5.33
C LEU A 31 -6.19 -7.18 -5.54
N SER A 32 -7.05 -7.10 -6.55
CA SER A 32 -8.05 -8.11 -6.89
C SER A 32 -8.43 -7.96 -8.35
N ASP A 33 -9.30 -8.83 -8.85
CA ASP A 33 -9.86 -8.68 -10.20
C ASP A 33 -10.59 -7.33 -10.39
N THR A 34 -11.16 -6.80 -9.31
CA THR A 34 -11.86 -5.50 -9.29
C THR A 34 -10.87 -4.33 -9.19
N PHE A 35 -9.81 -4.46 -8.39
CA PHE A 35 -8.72 -3.49 -8.31
C PHE A 35 -7.49 -4.02 -9.06
N ALA A 36 -7.51 -3.81 -10.38
CA ALA A 36 -6.48 -4.33 -11.26
C ALA A 36 -5.10 -3.70 -11.03
N ALA A 37 -4.05 -4.45 -11.39
CA ALA A 37 -2.65 -4.03 -11.29
C ALA A 37 -2.36 -2.63 -11.90
N LYS A 38 -3.09 -2.23 -12.94
CA LYS A 38 -3.00 -0.88 -13.53
C LYS A 38 -3.23 0.26 -12.52
N ASN A 39 -4.07 0.04 -11.50
CA ASN A 39 -4.33 1.04 -10.47
C ASN A 39 -3.14 1.14 -9.50
N LEU A 40 -2.46 0.03 -9.23
CA LEU A 40 -1.21 0.03 -8.47
C LEU A 40 -0.09 0.73 -9.23
N GLU A 41 -0.01 0.59 -10.56
CA GLU A 41 0.97 1.35 -11.35
C GLU A 41 0.85 2.86 -11.15
N ALA A 42 -0.38 3.39 -11.04
CA ALA A 42 -0.60 4.80 -10.75
C ALA A 42 -0.10 5.19 -9.34
N ILE A 43 -0.25 4.31 -8.34
CA ILE A 43 0.32 4.52 -7.00
C ILE A 43 1.85 4.55 -7.08
N VAL A 44 2.44 3.55 -7.74
CA VAL A 44 3.89 3.42 -7.91
C VAL A 44 4.48 4.64 -8.62
N GLN A 45 3.84 5.13 -9.68
CA GLN A 45 4.26 6.33 -10.39
C GLN A 45 4.28 7.55 -9.46
N LYS A 46 3.25 7.74 -8.64
CA LYS A 46 3.18 8.84 -7.67
C LYS A 46 4.26 8.73 -6.59
N ILE A 47 4.48 7.53 -6.05
CA ILE A 47 5.53 7.28 -5.05
C ILE A 47 6.91 7.58 -5.65
N ASN A 48 7.21 7.07 -6.84
CA ASN A 48 8.50 7.31 -7.50
C ASN A 48 8.71 8.80 -7.79
N ALA A 49 7.68 9.52 -8.23
CA ALA A 49 7.74 10.96 -8.47
C ALA A 49 8.03 11.76 -7.19
N ALA A 50 7.65 11.26 -6.01
CA ALA A 50 7.94 11.89 -4.72
C ALA A 50 9.40 11.71 -4.27
N SER A 51 10.14 10.78 -4.88
CA SER A 51 11.54 10.43 -4.55
C SER A 51 11.77 10.23 -3.04
N PRO A 52 11.07 9.27 -2.39
CA PRO A 52 11.22 8.99 -0.97
C PRO A 52 12.52 8.24 -0.67
N ASP A 53 13.01 8.38 0.55
CA ASP A 53 14.14 7.62 1.09
C ASP A 53 13.68 6.26 1.65
N LEU A 54 12.43 6.18 2.11
CA LEU A 54 11.80 4.98 2.62
C LEU A 54 10.37 4.84 2.10
N ILE A 55 10.02 3.64 1.65
CA ILE A 55 8.65 3.28 1.30
C ILE A 55 8.12 2.35 2.38
N VAL A 56 6.96 2.70 2.95
CA VAL A 56 6.27 1.91 3.96
C VAL A 56 4.90 1.53 3.46
N PHE A 57 4.62 0.23 3.52
CA PHE A 57 3.31 -0.32 3.20
C PHE A 57 2.69 -0.92 4.45
N THR A 58 1.48 -0.48 4.83
CA THR A 58 0.93 -0.75 6.17
C THR A 58 -0.20 -1.79 6.25
N GLY A 59 -0.60 -2.42 5.14
CA GLY A 59 -1.58 -3.52 5.19
C GLY A 59 -2.47 -3.63 3.97
N ASP A 60 -3.07 -4.82 3.78
CA ASP A 60 -4.08 -5.14 2.77
C ASP A 60 -3.67 -4.87 1.32
N LEU A 61 -2.62 -5.58 0.88
CA LEU A 61 -2.07 -5.41 -0.48
C LEU A 61 -2.89 -6.17 -1.51
N VAL A 62 -3.29 -7.40 -1.16
CA VAL A 62 -3.89 -8.37 -2.07
C VAL A 62 -5.09 -8.97 -1.37
N ASP A 63 -6.23 -8.98 -2.07
CA ASP A 63 -7.39 -9.75 -1.67
C ASP A 63 -7.38 -11.10 -2.38
N PHE A 64 -7.28 -12.17 -1.60
CA PHE A 64 -7.48 -13.50 -2.13
C PHE A 64 -8.99 -13.74 -2.24
N GLN A 65 -9.56 -13.60 -3.44
CA GLN A 65 -10.86 -14.22 -3.70
C GLN A 65 -10.64 -15.72 -3.78
N ALA A 66 -10.84 -16.42 -2.66
CA ALA A 66 -10.96 -17.86 -2.67
C ALA A 66 -12.09 -18.19 -3.65
N SER A 67 -11.75 -18.81 -4.79
CA SER A 67 -12.76 -19.31 -5.70
C SER A 67 -13.76 -20.14 -4.89
N SER A 68 -15.04 -19.97 -5.17
CA SER A 68 -16.16 -20.62 -4.46
C SER A 68 -16.02 -22.16 -4.41
N GLU A 69 -15.17 -22.76 -5.26
CA GLU A 69 -14.83 -24.18 -5.25
C GLU A 69 -14.08 -24.64 -3.98
N GLU A 70 -13.24 -23.80 -3.39
CA GLU A 70 -12.50 -24.15 -2.16
C GLU A 70 -13.41 -24.19 -0.92
N HIS A 71 -14.44 -23.34 -0.88
CA HIS A 71 -15.44 -23.36 0.20
C HIS A 71 -16.38 -24.57 0.11
N GLU A 72 -16.70 -25.07 -1.08
CA GLU A 72 -17.58 -26.24 -1.23
C GLU A 72 -16.86 -27.56 -0.86
N LYS A 73 -15.56 -27.68 -1.15
CA LYS A 73 -14.74 -28.83 -0.71
C LYS A 73 -14.61 -28.91 0.81
N LYS A 74 -14.48 -27.77 1.50
CA LYS A 74 -14.32 -27.72 2.96
C LYS A 74 -15.63 -28.06 3.71
N ARG A 75 -16.80 -27.81 3.11
CA ARG A 75 -18.12 -28.18 3.67
C ARG A 75 -18.53 -29.63 3.41
N ARG A 76 -17.97 -30.29 2.39
CA ARG A 76 -18.22 -31.72 2.09
C ARG A 76 -17.34 -32.69 2.90
N LEU A 77 -16.41 -32.18 3.71
CA LEU A 77 -15.47 -32.99 4.50
C LEU A 77 -15.77 -33.03 6.01
N ILE A 78 -16.94 -32.54 6.42
CA ILE A 78 -17.51 -32.63 7.79
C ILE A 78 -18.83 -33.37 7.70
#